data_AF-A0A4Z1KY00-F1
#
_entry.id   AF-A0A4Z1KY00-F1
#
_cell.length_a   1.000
_cell.length_b   1.000
_cell.length_c   1.000
_cell.angle_alpha   90.00
_cell.angle_beta   90.00
_cell.angle_gamma   90.00
#
_symmetry.space_group_name_H-M   'P 1'
#
loop_
_entity.id
_entity.type
_entity.pdbx_description
1 polymer ?
#
loop_
_entity_poly.entity_id
_entity_poly.type
_entity_poly.pdbx_seq_one_letter_code
_entity_poly.pdbx_strand_id
1 'polypeptide(L)'
;MVVPRSDLEIFLQPDSTPHPILHAYIFRPNTNEEDLFFSMDCFFGTLKPQTDPELCGEFIEDPQGWAGDSDLIITFPVPAHIVKGKKWNIGLCVTIDMNGSGYIMDLGPEMVVSSVSGKNKKRVTISKVPPGIPKSRLQPAPEIASEQHSVEQADNSESGITIAATNLNKSAALQATYRFVDGTEETKALQKAALVTLSDITPCSILLNIGEFSHRLIFPYPIDGSKATTKIARKSLWIQVNVPLAPTLKSGGYDHNPFPVITSPYNQPAIWALPRINLSTLPWVNSSNPDWLEDVDDQVYSGREKHMLRNKDESTNDFPGALLQLKSTLAEIMVHMDKTKLCGVFVKGATMSENVGDLLLVSNGLRHSRETSSLVFDGWVISDVLGLRPSPPALLQLISYTVTRNEHILWKKIIPAAVESCRRGWEHDLSCAYRDTQAPLSIEPYVSPICKCGEGKDVEDFPQDSMIQPFITRATRIALPLLSAVSYVEAMDPPELSCS
;
A
#
# COMPACT_ATOMS: atom_id res chain seq x y z
N MET A 1 19.73 -19.61 11.29
CA MET A 1 19.56 -20.91 11.96
C MET A 1 19.60 -22.02 10.91
N VAL A 2 20.21 -23.15 11.24
CA VAL A 2 20.19 -24.37 10.42
C VAL A 2 19.06 -25.27 10.93
N VAL A 3 18.15 -25.62 10.03
CA VAL A 3 17.00 -26.50 10.23
C VAL A 3 17.32 -27.83 9.55
N PRO A 4 17.50 -28.92 10.33
CA PRO A 4 17.78 -30.25 9.82
C PRO A 4 16.76 -30.66 8.78
N ARG A 5 17.24 -31.34 7.74
CA ARG A 5 16.36 -31.86 6.68
C ARG A 5 15.27 -32.78 7.22
N SER A 6 15.57 -33.58 8.23
CA SER A 6 14.59 -34.47 8.89
C SER A 6 13.43 -33.72 9.53
N ASP A 7 13.65 -32.49 10.01
CA ASP A 7 12.59 -31.68 10.63
C ASP A 7 11.59 -31.15 9.57
N LEU A 8 11.96 -31.18 8.27
CA LEU A 8 11.13 -30.69 7.16
C LEU A 8 10.28 -31.80 6.50
N GLU A 9 10.43 -33.05 6.91
CA GLU A 9 9.70 -34.19 6.34
C GLU A 9 8.18 -34.05 6.44
N ILE A 10 7.70 -33.28 7.43
CA ILE A 10 6.28 -32.96 7.60
C ILE A 10 5.67 -32.29 6.36
N PHE A 11 6.44 -31.50 5.61
CA PHE A 11 5.98 -30.84 4.38
C PHE A 11 5.98 -31.74 3.15
N LEU A 12 6.51 -32.96 3.28
CA LEU A 12 6.59 -33.93 2.18
C LEU A 12 5.50 -35.01 2.28
N GLN A 13 4.64 -34.94 3.30
CA GLN A 13 3.57 -35.90 3.49
C GLN A 13 2.49 -35.70 2.41
N PRO A 14 1.88 -36.78 1.89
CA PRO A 14 0.88 -36.68 0.81
C PRO A 14 -0.34 -35.81 1.16
N ASP A 15 -0.70 -35.79 2.45
CA ASP A 15 -1.85 -35.05 2.99
C ASP A 15 -1.47 -33.67 3.53
N SER A 16 -0.20 -33.27 3.41
CA SER A 16 0.27 -31.96 3.86
C SER A 16 -0.31 -30.85 2.97
N THR A 17 -0.78 -29.77 3.60
CA THR A 17 -1.34 -28.64 2.86
C THR A 17 -0.25 -27.96 2.04
N PRO A 18 -0.52 -27.65 0.76
CA PRO A 18 0.48 -27.08 -0.12
C PRO A 18 0.80 -25.63 0.29
N HIS A 19 2.09 -25.34 0.50
CA HIS A 19 2.66 -24.01 0.73
C HIS A 19 2.20 -23.30 2.02
N PRO A 20 2.50 -23.85 3.22
CA PRO A 20 2.28 -23.13 4.46
C PRO A 20 3.15 -21.86 4.51
N ILE A 21 2.62 -20.78 5.07
CA ILE A 21 3.43 -19.63 5.43
C ILE A 21 4.30 -20.03 6.62
N LEU A 22 5.60 -19.76 6.52
CA LEU A 22 6.55 -19.99 7.60
C LEU A 22 6.91 -18.67 8.27
N HIS A 23 7.23 -18.73 9.56
CA HIS A 23 7.85 -17.63 10.28
C HIS A 23 8.89 -18.15 11.26
N ALA A 24 9.84 -17.31 11.64
CA ALA A 24 10.77 -17.62 12.72
C ALA A 24 10.30 -16.99 14.03
N TYR A 25 10.64 -17.62 15.15
CA TYR A 25 10.40 -17.05 16.47
C TYR A 25 11.68 -17.04 17.30
N ILE A 26 11.77 -16.07 18.21
CA ILE A 26 12.74 -16.08 19.30
C ILE A 26 11.98 -16.05 20.61
N PHE A 27 12.11 -17.12 21.39
CA PHE A 27 11.48 -17.24 22.69
C PHE A 27 12.50 -17.05 23.81
N ARG A 28 12.13 -16.24 24.81
CA ARG A 28 12.95 -15.92 25.99
C ARG A 28 12.30 -16.52 27.23
N PRO A 29 12.72 -17.74 27.67
CA PRO A 29 12.05 -18.45 28.77
C PRO A 29 12.04 -17.70 30.11
N ASN A 30 12.98 -16.79 30.33
CA ASN A 30 13.07 -16.05 31.59
C ASN A 30 12.00 -14.97 31.73
N THR A 31 11.58 -14.37 30.62
CA THR A 31 10.56 -13.30 30.58
C THR A 31 9.23 -13.78 30.04
N ASN A 32 9.18 -15.02 29.51
CA ASN A 32 8.04 -15.56 28.78
C ASN A 32 7.62 -14.65 27.61
N GLU A 33 8.61 -14.05 26.95
CA GLU A 33 8.42 -13.19 25.80
C GLU A 33 8.75 -13.94 24.52
N GLU A 34 7.96 -13.70 23.49
CA GLU A 34 8.12 -14.25 22.16
C GLU A 34 8.15 -13.11 21.13
N ASP A 35 9.17 -13.13 20.28
CA ASP A 35 9.33 -12.20 19.18
C ASP A 35 9.20 -12.97 17.86
N LEU A 36 8.24 -12.58 17.02
CA LEU A 36 7.93 -13.25 15.75
C LEU A 36 8.53 -12.49 14.56
N PHE A 37 9.07 -13.23 13.60
CA PHE A 37 9.76 -12.70 12.42
C PHE A 37 9.22 -13.35 11.15
N PHE A 38 8.46 -12.58 10.36
CA PHE A 38 7.86 -13.03 9.10
C PHE A 38 8.70 -12.70 7.86
N SER A 39 9.69 -11.83 7.99
CA SER A 39 10.65 -11.52 6.93
C SER A 39 11.94 -12.28 7.17
N MET A 40 12.13 -13.36 6.40
CA MET A 40 13.30 -14.21 6.46
C MET A 40 13.66 -14.72 5.07
N ASP A 41 14.95 -14.90 4.83
CA ASP A 41 15.44 -15.62 3.65
C ASP A 41 15.72 -17.07 4.01
N CYS A 42 15.36 -17.96 3.08
CA CYS A 42 15.45 -19.40 3.24
C CYS A 42 16.17 -20.01 2.03
N PHE A 43 17.19 -20.82 2.25
CA PHE A 43 17.89 -21.54 1.19
C PHE A 43 18.47 -22.85 1.71
N PHE A 44 18.57 -23.86 0.84
CA PHE A 44 19.19 -25.13 1.19
C PHE A 44 20.70 -25.04 1.02
N GLY A 45 21.46 -25.63 1.94
CA GLY A 45 22.92 -25.65 1.81
C GLY A 45 23.66 -25.94 3.10
N THR A 46 24.97 -25.69 3.06
CA THR A 46 25.87 -25.89 4.20
C THR A 46 26.53 -24.58 4.60
N LEU A 47 26.47 -24.25 5.88
CA LEU A 47 27.21 -23.14 6.47
C LEU A 47 28.56 -23.63 7.01
N LYS A 48 29.67 -23.09 6.49
CA LYS A 48 31.00 -23.40 7.04
C LYS A 48 31.20 -22.74 8.40
N PRO A 49 32.12 -23.26 9.23
CA PRO A 49 32.41 -22.67 10.54
C PRO A 49 32.72 -21.17 10.44
N GLN A 50 32.09 -20.40 11.31
CA GLN A 50 32.34 -18.97 11.43
C GLN A 50 33.78 -18.71 11.88
N THR A 51 34.58 -18.07 11.02
CA THR A 51 35.97 -17.67 11.33
C THR A 51 36.06 -16.25 11.89
N ASP A 52 35.12 -15.38 11.50
CA ASP A 52 35.00 -13.99 11.99
C ASP A 52 33.63 -13.80 12.66
N PRO A 53 33.56 -13.42 13.95
CA PRO A 53 32.31 -13.16 14.66
C PRO A 53 31.40 -12.11 14.01
N GLU A 54 31.94 -11.21 13.19
CA GLU A 54 31.14 -10.20 12.48
C GLU A 54 30.47 -10.76 11.22
N LEU A 55 31.00 -11.83 10.64
CA LEU A 55 30.54 -12.42 9.37
C LEU A 55 29.79 -13.74 9.61
N CYS A 56 28.85 -14.09 8.74
CA CYS A 56 28.08 -15.33 8.89
C CYS A 56 28.90 -16.61 8.58
N GLY A 57 30.06 -16.45 7.93
CA GLY A 57 30.85 -17.55 7.37
C GLY A 57 30.55 -17.75 5.87
N GLU A 58 31.36 -18.59 5.22
CA GLU A 58 31.12 -19.01 3.83
C GLU A 58 29.95 -20.01 3.81
N PHE A 59 29.02 -19.86 2.87
CA PHE A 59 27.93 -20.81 2.65
C PHE A 59 28.06 -21.43 1.27
N ILE A 60 27.63 -22.68 1.15
CA ILE A 60 27.54 -23.41 -0.11
C ILE A 60 26.07 -23.76 -0.28
N GLU A 61 25.42 -23.11 -1.24
CA GLU A 61 24.02 -23.39 -1.58
C GLU A 61 23.91 -24.75 -2.29
N ASP A 62 22.85 -25.48 -1.97
CA ASP A 62 22.46 -26.71 -2.65
C ASP A 62 21.50 -26.38 -3.79
N PRO A 63 21.96 -26.46 -5.06
CA PRO A 63 21.12 -26.10 -6.20
C PRO A 63 19.96 -27.07 -6.42
N GLN A 64 19.97 -28.26 -5.78
CA GLN A 64 18.88 -29.23 -5.88
C GLN A 64 17.74 -28.93 -4.91
N GLY A 65 17.93 -28.04 -3.93
CA GLY A 65 16.89 -27.57 -3.02
C GLY A 65 16.11 -28.70 -2.33
N TRP A 66 14.79 -28.74 -2.58
CA TRP A 66 13.88 -29.78 -2.07
C TRP A 66 14.15 -31.19 -2.62
N ALA A 67 14.89 -31.33 -3.72
CA ALA A 67 15.35 -32.63 -4.23
C ALA A 67 16.76 -33.01 -3.75
N GLY A 68 17.48 -32.10 -3.09
CA GLY A 68 18.80 -32.34 -2.53
C GLY A 68 18.77 -32.90 -1.11
N ASP A 69 19.96 -33.06 -0.52
CA ASP A 69 20.16 -33.66 0.80
C ASP A 69 20.57 -32.64 1.88
N SER A 70 20.71 -31.37 1.51
CA SER A 70 21.17 -30.34 2.43
C SER A 70 20.09 -29.88 3.41
N ASP A 71 20.55 -29.41 4.57
CA ASP A 71 19.71 -28.74 5.57
C ASP A 71 19.20 -27.39 5.03
N LEU A 72 18.10 -26.90 5.62
CA LEU A 72 17.58 -25.57 5.34
C LEU A 72 18.25 -24.53 6.23
N ILE A 73 18.75 -23.46 5.63
CA ILE A 73 19.29 -22.31 6.33
C ILE A 73 18.26 -21.19 6.28
N ILE A 74 17.85 -20.71 7.45
CA ILE A 74 17.01 -19.52 7.60
C ILE A 74 17.84 -18.36 8.13
N THR A 75 17.67 -17.16 7.56
CA THR A 75 18.38 -15.94 7.98
C THR A 75 17.42 -14.76 8.04
N PHE A 76 17.53 -13.95 9.10
CA PHE A 76 16.70 -12.77 9.29
C PHE A 76 17.39 -11.78 10.26
N PRO A 77 17.13 -10.47 10.12
CA PRO A 77 17.68 -9.47 11.01
C PRO A 77 16.97 -9.48 12.36
N VAL A 78 17.76 -9.39 13.44
CA VAL A 78 17.25 -9.39 14.81
C VAL A 78 17.82 -8.19 15.58
N PRO A 79 16.99 -7.35 16.23
CA PRO A 79 17.46 -6.34 17.16
C PRO A 79 18.37 -6.95 18.25
N ALA A 80 19.58 -6.42 18.40
CA ALA A 80 20.60 -7.01 19.28
C ALA A 80 20.12 -7.19 20.73
N HIS A 81 19.19 -6.36 21.22
CA HIS A 81 18.68 -6.46 22.58
C HIS A 81 17.90 -7.77 22.85
N ILE A 82 17.26 -8.36 21.82
CA ILE A 82 16.52 -9.62 21.93
C ILE A 82 17.48 -10.77 22.24
N VAL A 83 18.65 -10.78 21.60
CA VAL A 83 19.65 -11.87 21.74
C VAL A 83 20.76 -11.59 22.77
N LYS A 84 20.77 -10.40 23.40
CA LYS A 84 21.75 -10.02 24.44
C LYS A 84 21.59 -10.80 25.76
N GLY A 85 20.49 -11.54 25.94
CA GLY A 85 20.19 -12.33 27.15
C GLY A 85 20.86 -13.72 27.20
N LYS A 86 20.98 -14.30 28.40
CA LYS A 86 21.67 -15.60 28.62
C LYS A 86 20.87 -16.85 28.20
N LYS A 87 19.56 -16.75 27.97
CA LYS A 87 18.71 -17.89 27.60
C LYS A 87 17.64 -17.44 26.62
N TRP A 88 17.71 -17.95 25.40
CA TRP A 88 16.69 -17.82 24.37
C TRP A 88 16.77 -19.04 23.44
N ASN A 89 15.64 -19.34 22.81
CA ASN A 89 15.50 -20.35 21.77
C ASN A 89 15.12 -19.66 20.47
N ILE A 90 15.50 -20.25 19.35
CA ILE A 90 15.11 -19.84 18.02
C ILE A 90 14.47 -21.04 17.35
N GLY A 91 13.40 -20.81 16.61
CA GLY A 91 12.79 -21.86 15.82
C GLY A 91 12.11 -21.38 14.57
N LEU A 92 11.72 -22.35 13.76
CA LEU A 92 10.93 -22.22 12.55
C LEU A 92 9.54 -22.78 12.85
N CYS A 93 8.51 -22.02 12.51
CA CYS A 93 7.12 -22.37 12.75
C CYS A 93 6.30 -22.26 11.47
N VAL A 94 5.19 -22.99 11.44
CA VAL A 94 4.10 -22.78 10.48
C VAL A 94 3.19 -21.70 11.04
N THR A 95 2.84 -20.71 10.24
CA THR A 95 1.86 -19.69 10.59
C THR A 95 0.46 -20.30 10.63
N ILE A 96 -0.31 -20.02 11.67
CA ILE A 96 -1.71 -20.45 11.76
C ILE A 96 -2.56 -19.57 10.83
N ASP A 97 -2.70 -20.02 9.58
CA ASP A 97 -3.64 -19.48 8.59
C ASP A 97 -4.47 -20.63 7.99
N MET A 98 -5.28 -20.36 6.96
CA MET A 98 -6.09 -21.40 6.30
C MET A 98 -5.23 -22.55 5.76
N ASN A 99 -4.02 -22.26 5.28
CA ASN A 99 -3.11 -23.26 4.71
C ASN A 99 -2.25 -23.93 5.80
N GLY A 100 -2.00 -23.28 6.93
CA GLY A 100 -1.17 -23.77 8.02
C GLY A 100 -1.95 -24.53 9.09
N SER A 101 -3.25 -24.26 9.24
CA SER A 101 -4.10 -24.86 10.30
C SER A 101 -4.12 -26.39 10.29
N GLY A 102 -3.94 -27.02 9.12
CA GLY A 102 -3.86 -28.47 8.98
C GLY A 102 -2.69 -29.10 9.76
N TYR A 103 -1.59 -28.37 9.98
CA TYR A 103 -0.41 -28.88 10.68
C TYR A 103 -0.57 -28.90 12.21
N ILE A 104 -1.67 -28.36 12.77
CA ILE A 104 -1.85 -28.28 14.23
C ILE A 104 -1.91 -29.65 14.89
N MET A 105 -2.39 -30.67 14.18
CA MET A 105 -2.50 -32.04 14.70
C MET A 105 -1.13 -32.71 14.84
N ASP A 106 -0.18 -32.35 13.97
CA ASP A 106 1.16 -32.94 13.92
C ASP A 106 2.20 -32.13 14.72
N LEU A 107 2.14 -30.79 14.62
CA LEU A 107 3.08 -29.87 15.27
C LEU A 107 2.60 -29.37 16.65
N GLY A 108 1.33 -29.62 16.99
CA GLY A 108 0.71 -29.08 18.20
C GLY A 108 0.39 -27.58 18.10
N PRO A 109 -0.14 -26.99 19.18
CA PRO A 109 -0.64 -25.61 19.18
C PRO A 109 0.43 -24.54 18.97
N GLU A 110 1.71 -24.88 19.19
CA GLU A 110 2.84 -23.97 19.01
C GLU A 110 3.35 -23.95 17.55
N MET A 111 2.88 -24.87 16.70
CA MET A 111 3.23 -24.97 15.27
C MET A 111 4.75 -25.03 14.98
N VAL A 112 5.54 -25.54 15.92
CA VAL A 112 7.00 -25.54 15.85
C VAL A 112 7.49 -26.69 14.98
N VAL A 113 8.06 -26.36 13.83
CA VAL A 113 8.72 -27.32 12.92
C VAL A 113 10.06 -27.74 13.50
N SER A 114 10.84 -26.77 13.95
CA SER A 114 12.17 -27.01 14.52
C SER A 114 12.53 -25.91 15.49
N SER A 115 13.11 -26.28 16.64
CA SER A 115 13.55 -25.32 17.65
C SER A 115 14.89 -25.73 18.23
N VAL A 116 15.71 -24.74 18.55
CA VAL A 116 17.03 -24.95 19.12
C VAL A 116 17.42 -23.82 20.07
N SER A 117 18.20 -24.15 21.09
CA SER A 117 18.79 -23.12 21.95
C SER A 117 19.70 -22.20 21.14
N GLY A 118 19.59 -20.89 21.38
CA GLY A 118 20.45 -19.87 20.79
C GLY A 118 21.95 -20.04 21.08
N LYS A 119 22.31 -20.89 22.04
CA LYS A 119 23.70 -21.26 22.35
C LYS A 119 24.25 -22.40 21.50
N ASN A 120 23.41 -23.06 20.68
CA ASN A 120 23.85 -24.16 19.85
C ASN A 120 24.67 -23.65 18.66
N LYS A 121 25.99 -23.56 18.85
CA LYS A 121 26.93 -23.09 17.82
C LYS A 121 26.97 -23.93 16.54
N LYS A 122 26.36 -25.13 16.53
CA LYS A 122 26.26 -25.95 15.31
C LYS A 122 25.08 -25.53 14.43
N ARG A 123 23.99 -25.06 15.05
CA ARG A 123 22.73 -24.71 14.35
C ARG A 123 22.44 -23.21 14.35
N VAL A 124 23.12 -22.44 15.16
CA VAL A 124 22.87 -21.00 15.35
C VAL A 124 24.18 -20.25 15.17
N THR A 125 24.16 -19.33 14.21
CA THR A 125 25.23 -18.36 13.95
C THR A 125 24.66 -16.97 14.12
N ILE A 126 25.35 -16.13 14.88
CA ILE A 126 25.05 -14.71 15.01
C ILE A 126 26.14 -13.96 14.26
N SER A 127 25.72 -13.07 13.38
CA SER A 127 26.61 -12.21 12.59
C SER A 127 26.01 -10.81 12.48
N LYS A 128 26.85 -9.82 12.17
CA LYS A 128 26.40 -8.45 11.87
C LYS A 128 25.88 -8.32 10.44
N VAL A 129 26.17 -9.31 9.60
CA VAL A 129 25.77 -9.36 8.18
C VAL A 129 25.08 -10.67 7.84
N PRO A 130 24.11 -10.66 6.92
CA PRO A 130 23.54 -11.89 6.40
C PRO A 130 24.57 -12.66 5.54
N PRO A 131 24.31 -13.96 5.28
CA PRO A 131 25.14 -14.77 4.37
C PRO A 131 25.30 -14.10 2.99
N GLY A 132 26.51 -14.15 2.42
CA GLY A 132 26.76 -13.72 1.04
C GLY A 132 26.92 -12.23 0.78
N ILE A 133 26.82 -11.39 1.80
CA ILE A 133 27.07 -9.95 1.68
C ILE A 133 28.51 -9.62 2.10
N PRO A 134 29.36 -9.08 1.21
CA PRO A 134 30.70 -8.62 1.58
C PRO A 134 30.64 -7.48 2.60
N LYS A 135 31.56 -7.46 3.56
CA LYS A 135 31.67 -6.40 4.58
C LYS A 135 31.73 -4.99 3.96
N SER A 136 32.29 -4.85 2.75
CA SER A 136 32.38 -3.58 2.03
C SER A 136 31.04 -3.01 1.58
N ARG A 137 29.97 -3.83 1.50
CA ARG A 137 28.60 -3.35 1.24
C ARG A 137 27.86 -2.93 2.50
N LEU A 138 28.45 -3.12 3.67
CA LEU A 138 27.98 -2.46 4.89
C LEU A 138 28.31 -0.99 4.77
N GLN A 139 27.41 -0.23 4.16
CA GLN A 139 27.33 1.16 4.56
C GLN A 139 26.97 1.14 6.05
N PRO A 140 27.68 1.89 6.91
CA PRO A 140 27.12 2.23 8.21
C PRO A 140 25.69 2.68 7.93
N ALA A 141 24.71 2.17 8.68
CA ALA A 141 23.48 2.93 8.83
C ALA A 141 23.93 4.38 9.07
N PRO A 142 23.37 5.39 8.38
CA PRO A 142 23.69 6.78 8.73
C PRO A 142 23.56 6.81 10.24
N GLU A 143 24.66 7.12 10.94
CA GLU A 143 24.65 7.17 12.39
C GLU A 143 23.38 7.94 12.72
N ILE A 144 22.41 7.29 13.36
CA ILE A 144 21.32 8.02 14.00
C ILE A 144 22.12 8.93 14.90
N ALA A 145 22.22 10.20 14.48
CA ALA A 145 23.27 11.10 14.90
C ALA A 145 23.44 10.88 16.39
N SER A 146 24.60 10.30 16.77
CA SER A 146 24.94 10.01 18.16
C SER A 146 24.38 11.17 18.96
N GLU A 147 23.48 10.95 19.93
CA GLU A 147 22.77 12.00 20.68
C GLU A 147 23.68 13.21 20.86
N GLN A 148 23.66 14.10 19.87
CA GLN A 148 24.69 15.10 19.75
C GLN A 148 24.08 16.15 20.61
N HIS A 149 24.61 16.22 21.82
CA HIS A 149 24.55 17.32 22.75
C HIS A 149 23.31 18.17 22.55
N SER A 150 22.33 17.99 23.45
CA SER A 150 21.42 19.05 23.91
C SER A 150 21.69 20.32 23.13
N VAL A 151 20.90 20.56 22.07
CA VAL A 151 21.04 21.75 21.23
C VAL A 151 20.91 22.91 22.18
N GLU A 152 22.05 23.41 22.65
CA GLU A 152 22.19 24.75 23.13
C GLU A 152 21.62 25.58 21.99
N GLN A 153 20.61 26.36 22.35
CA GLN A 153 19.93 27.29 21.47
C GLN A 153 21.00 28.11 20.76
N ALA A 154 21.40 27.67 19.58
CA ALA A 154 22.07 28.52 18.64
C ALA A 154 21.01 29.51 18.19
N ASP A 155 21.04 30.68 18.83
CA ASP A 155 20.59 31.93 18.23
C ASP A 155 21.37 32.07 16.90
N ASN A 156 20.83 31.46 15.85
CA ASN A 156 21.35 31.61 14.49
C ASN A 156 20.24 32.13 13.59
N SER A 157 20.57 33.28 13.02
CA SER A 157 19.84 34.14 12.10
C SER A 157 19.60 33.49 10.73
N GLU A 158 18.85 32.39 10.68
CA GLU A 158 18.30 31.84 9.45
C GLU A 158 16.78 31.66 9.57
N SER A 159 16.05 31.96 8.50
CA SER A 159 14.63 31.66 8.39
C SER A 159 14.47 30.15 8.41
N GLY A 160 13.89 29.62 9.49
CA GLY A 160 13.73 28.19 9.69
C GLY A 160 12.26 27.82 9.89
N ILE A 161 11.81 26.80 9.16
CA ILE A 161 10.56 26.09 9.48
C ILE A 161 10.91 24.97 10.45
N THR A 162 10.34 25.01 11.65
CA THR A 162 10.44 23.93 12.64
C THR A 162 9.10 23.24 12.77
N ILE A 163 9.08 21.90 12.73
CA ILE A 163 7.87 21.11 12.93
C ILE A 163 8.01 20.31 14.21
N ALA A 164 7.04 20.46 15.11
CA ALA A 164 6.98 19.74 16.38
C ALA A 164 5.65 19.03 16.55
N ALA A 165 5.68 17.84 17.14
CA ALA A 165 4.47 17.18 17.61
C ALA A 165 3.91 17.93 18.82
N THR A 166 2.59 18.08 18.87
CA THR A 166 1.86 18.75 19.94
C THR A 166 0.52 18.05 20.20
N ASN A 167 -0.19 18.49 21.23
CA ASN A 167 -1.54 18.05 21.52
C ASN A 167 -2.52 19.21 21.31
N LEU A 168 -3.50 19.01 20.44
CA LEU A 168 -4.62 19.93 20.23
C LEU A 168 -5.89 19.24 20.74
N ASN A 169 -6.54 19.79 21.75
CA ASN A 169 -7.79 19.24 22.33
C ASN A 169 -7.70 17.73 22.67
N LYS A 170 -6.59 17.29 23.28
CA LYS A 170 -6.29 15.88 23.62
C LYS A 170 -6.08 14.94 22.41
N SER A 171 -5.92 15.48 21.21
CA SER A 171 -5.55 14.73 20.01
C SER A 171 -4.15 15.15 19.53
N ALA A 172 -3.40 14.20 18.98
CA ALA A 172 -2.08 14.48 18.41
C ALA A 172 -2.20 15.43 17.20
N ALA A 173 -1.31 16.42 17.15
CA ALA A 173 -1.27 17.46 16.13
C ALA A 173 0.18 17.81 15.80
N LEU A 174 0.37 18.51 14.68
CA LEU A 174 1.66 19.05 14.27
C LEU A 174 1.62 20.57 14.32
N GLN A 175 2.68 21.17 14.83
CA GLN A 175 2.89 22.61 14.85
C GLN A 175 4.08 22.95 13.97
N ALA A 176 3.81 23.59 12.84
CA ALA A 176 4.84 24.21 12.01
C ALA A 176 5.05 25.66 12.48
N THR A 177 6.25 25.97 12.96
CA THR A 177 6.66 27.33 13.31
C THR A 177 7.58 27.85 12.23
N TYR A 178 7.16 28.91 11.54
CA TYR A 178 8.00 29.64 10.61
C TYR A 178 8.52 30.91 11.30
N ARG A 179 9.83 30.97 11.51
CA ARG A 179 10.52 32.15 12.03
C ARG A 179 11.18 32.90 10.88
N PHE A 180 11.02 34.21 10.86
CA PHE A 180 11.56 35.03 9.78
C PHE A 180 12.89 35.67 10.18
N VAL A 181 13.71 35.95 9.17
CA VAL A 181 14.85 36.86 9.31
C VAL A 181 14.35 38.30 9.24
N ASP A 182 14.68 39.09 10.26
CA ASP A 182 14.30 40.50 10.34
C ASP A 182 14.89 41.33 9.17
N GLY A 183 14.17 42.34 8.73
CA GLY A 183 14.58 43.27 7.67
C GLY A 183 14.27 42.85 6.23
N THR A 184 13.75 41.65 6.01
CA THR A 184 13.27 41.18 4.68
C THR A 184 11.99 41.91 4.23
N GLU A 185 11.71 41.97 2.93
CA GLU A 185 10.45 42.55 2.43
C GLU A 185 9.22 41.79 2.93
N GLU A 186 9.35 40.47 3.10
CA GLU A 186 8.32 39.62 3.70
C GLU A 186 8.03 40.00 5.16
N THR A 187 9.06 40.22 5.99
CA THR A 187 8.84 40.63 7.39
C THR A 187 8.25 42.02 7.50
N LYS A 188 8.67 42.95 6.64
CA LYS A 188 8.03 44.28 6.55
C LYS A 188 6.57 44.16 6.15
N ALA A 189 6.23 43.29 5.20
CA ALA A 189 4.85 43.03 4.81
C ALA A 189 4.06 42.45 6.00
N LEU A 190 4.61 41.46 6.70
CA LEU A 190 3.99 40.87 7.89
C LEU A 190 3.75 41.90 9.00
N GLN A 191 4.71 42.77 9.27
CA GLN A 191 4.61 43.88 10.24
C GLN A 191 3.56 44.91 9.83
N LYS A 192 3.44 45.20 8.52
CA LYS A 192 2.39 46.07 7.93
C LYS A 192 1.02 45.39 7.80
N ALA A 193 0.78 44.35 8.60
CA ALA A 193 -0.50 43.64 8.64
C ALA A 193 -0.90 42.94 7.32
N ALA A 194 0.07 42.49 6.50
CA ALA A 194 -0.23 41.65 5.34
C ALA A 194 -1.16 40.48 5.71
N LEU A 195 -2.07 40.16 4.80
CA LEU A 195 -3.01 39.08 4.95
C LEU A 195 -2.25 37.75 4.95
N VAL A 196 -2.53 36.92 5.96
CA VAL A 196 -1.96 35.57 6.07
C VAL A 196 -3.07 34.57 5.76
N THR A 197 -2.87 33.74 4.75
CA THR A 197 -3.82 32.70 4.35
C THR A 197 -3.14 31.35 4.21
N LEU A 198 -3.94 30.28 4.30
CA LEU A 198 -3.52 28.93 3.97
C LEU A 198 -4.20 28.52 2.67
N SER A 199 -3.45 27.99 1.71
CA SER A 199 -3.97 27.46 0.45
C SER A 199 -3.25 26.16 0.08
N ASP A 200 -3.61 25.58 -1.08
CA ASP A 200 -3.03 24.35 -1.63
C ASP A 200 -2.81 23.25 -0.59
N ILE A 201 -3.87 22.95 0.16
CA ILE A 201 -3.83 21.95 1.20
C ILE A 201 -3.79 20.57 0.54
N THR A 202 -2.76 19.81 0.87
CA THR A 202 -2.54 18.42 0.43
C THR A 202 -2.44 17.53 1.66
N PRO A 203 -2.43 16.19 1.52
CA PRO A 203 -2.39 15.28 2.66
C PRO A 203 -1.24 15.55 3.64
N CYS A 204 -0.09 16.03 3.15
CA CYS A 204 1.10 16.27 3.98
C CYS A 204 1.71 17.67 3.78
N SER A 205 1.01 18.62 3.16
CA SER A 205 1.56 19.98 3.00
C SER A 205 0.49 21.06 2.91
N ILE A 206 0.86 22.27 3.33
CA ILE A 206 0.02 23.47 3.26
C ILE A 206 0.87 24.61 2.69
N LEU A 207 0.32 25.41 1.77
CA LEU A 207 0.96 26.66 1.35
C LEU A 207 0.55 27.78 2.29
N LEU A 208 1.53 28.36 2.98
CA LEU A 208 1.38 29.54 3.82
C LEU A 208 1.64 30.78 2.96
N ASN A 209 0.61 31.62 2.76
CA ASN A 209 0.74 32.87 2.01
C ASN A 209 0.78 34.06 2.96
N ILE A 210 1.64 35.02 2.68
CA ILE A 210 1.82 36.27 3.42
C ILE A 210 1.86 37.41 2.41
N GLY A 211 0.70 37.99 2.11
CA GLY A 211 0.58 38.91 0.96
C GLY A 211 0.99 38.21 -0.34
N GLU A 212 2.08 38.67 -0.95
CA GLU A 212 2.62 38.10 -2.21
C GLU A 212 3.65 36.97 -1.97
N PHE A 213 4.08 36.75 -0.72
CA PHE A 213 5.05 35.72 -0.37
C PHE A 213 4.34 34.40 -0.07
N SER A 214 4.97 33.27 -0.41
CA SER A 214 4.38 31.94 -0.22
C SER A 214 5.44 30.93 0.22
N HIS A 215 5.13 30.14 1.24
CA HIS A 215 6.03 29.11 1.80
C HIS A 215 5.31 27.79 1.98
N ARG A 216 5.88 26.71 1.43
CA ARG A 216 5.31 25.36 1.57
C ARG A 216 5.72 24.76 2.91
N LEU A 217 4.74 24.48 3.77
CA LEU A 217 4.93 23.73 5.01
C LEU A 217 4.75 22.25 4.70
N ILE A 218 5.80 21.43 4.86
CA ILE A 218 5.78 19.99 4.56
C ILE A 218 5.79 19.21 5.86
N PHE A 219 4.70 18.49 6.13
CA PHE A 219 4.51 17.71 7.34
C PHE A 219 4.94 16.25 7.13
N PRO A 220 5.54 15.59 8.14
CA PRO A 220 5.99 14.21 8.04
C PRO A 220 4.85 13.18 8.05
N TYR A 221 3.65 13.58 8.45
CA TYR A 221 2.47 12.70 8.57
C TYR A 221 1.24 13.36 7.96
N PRO A 222 0.23 12.57 7.57
CA PRO A 222 -1.01 13.11 7.05
C PRO A 222 -1.71 14.03 8.05
N ILE A 223 -2.24 15.15 7.55
CA ILE A 223 -2.88 16.19 8.35
C ILE A 223 -4.32 16.42 7.92
N ASP A 224 -5.15 16.89 8.83
CA ASP A 224 -6.45 17.46 8.50
C ASP A 224 -6.29 18.99 8.34
N GLY A 225 -5.86 19.39 7.14
CA GLY A 225 -5.61 20.80 6.83
C GLY A 225 -6.86 21.68 6.88
N SER A 226 -8.07 21.10 6.76
CA SER A 226 -9.33 21.84 6.90
C SER A 226 -9.50 22.44 8.30
N LYS A 227 -8.85 21.84 9.29
CA LYS A 227 -8.83 22.26 10.70
C LYS A 227 -7.54 23.01 11.08
N ALA A 228 -6.74 23.43 10.10
CA ALA A 228 -5.53 24.19 10.35
C ALA A 228 -5.85 25.55 10.99
N THR A 229 -5.09 25.93 12.00
CA THR A 229 -5.21 27.21 12.68
C THR A 229 -3.89 27.95 12.69
N THR A 230 -3.93 29.28 12.54
CA THR A 230 -2.74 30.13 12.53
C THR A 230 -2.65 30.98 13.79
N LYS A 231 -1.45 31.10 14.35
CA LYS A 231 -1.08 32.11 15.34
C LYS A 231 0.01 32.97 14.73
N ILE A 232 -0.22 34.28 14.72
CA ILE A 232 0.63 35.23 14.01
C ILE A 232 1.20 36.21 15.03
N ALA A 233 2.52 36.25 15.15
CA ALA A 233 3.20 37.19 16.01
C ALA A 233 4.00 38.19 15.17
N ARG A 234 3.34 39.28 14.77
CA ARG A 234 3.89 40.27 13.84
C ARG A 234 5.08 41.05 14.41
N LYS A 235 5.13 41.25 15.73
CA LYS A 235 6.22 41.96 16.41
C LYS A 235 7.45 41.08 16.62
N SER A 236 7.24 39.82 17.02
CA SER A 236 8.31 38.85 17.25
C SER A 236 8.61 37.98 16.03
N LEU A 237 8.10 38.37 14.85
CA LEU A 237 8.39 37.78 13.54
C LEU A 237 8.34 36.25 13.53
N TRP A 238 7.15 35.70 13.83
CA TRP A 238 6.89 34.29 13.59
C TRP A 238 5.42 34.01 13.28
N ILE A 239 5.18 32.94 12.53
CA ILE A 239 3.86 32.36 12.30
C ILE A 239 3.89 30.90 12.74
N GLN A 240 2.89 30.49 13.53
CA GLN A 240 2.65 29.10 13.85
C GLN A 240 1.41 28.62 13.14
N VAL A 241 1.52 27.47 12.48
CA VAL A 241 0.40 26.74 11.90
C VAL A 241 0.24 25.45 12.70
N ASN A 242 -0.89 25.31 13.38
CA ASN A 242 -1.25 24.11 14.13
C ASN A 242 -2.27 23.32 13.31
N VAL A 243 -1.98 22.05 13.05
CA VAL A 243 -2.82 21.19 12.23
C VAL A 243 -3.00 19.84 12.91
N PRO A 244 -4.22 19.34 13.09
CA PRO A 244 -4.45 17.98 13.58
C PRO A 244 -3.84 16.93 12.66
N LEU A 245 -3.36 15.83 13.23
CA LEU A 245 -3.06 14.64 12.43
C LEU A 245 -4.35 14.04 11.88
N ALA A 246 -4.31 13.56 10.65
CA ALA A 246 -5.37 12.78 10.04
C ALA A 246 -5.03 11.29 10.13
N PRO A 247 -5.55 10.57 11.15
CA PRO A 247 -5.40 9.11 11.18
C PRO A 247 -6.21 8.48 10.04
N THR A 248 -5.76 7.33 9.56
CA THR A 248 -6.33 6.58 8.42
C THR A 248 -7.82 6.31 8.48
N LEU A 249 -8.42 6.28 9.68
CA LEU A 249 -9.84 5.97 9.89
C LEU A 249 -10.72 7.19 10.15
N LYS A 250 -10.14 8.40 10.14
CA LYS A 250 -10.90 9.64 10.34
C LYS A 250 -10.68 10.57 9.16
N SER A 251 -11.60 11.50 9.03
CA SER A 251 -11.53 12.41 7.91
C SER A 251 -10.30 13.32 7.97
N GLY A 252 -9.69 13.55 6.80
CA GLY A 252 -8.49 14.36 6.59
C GLY A 252 -7.46 13.62 5.73
N GLY A 253 -6.27 14.21 5.58
CA GLY A 253 -5.17 13.55 4.89
C GLY A 253 -5.53 13.18 3.45
N TYR A 254 -5.54 11.87 3.16
CA TYR A 254 -5.71 11.32 1.82
C TYR A 254 -7.18 11.19 1.35
N ASP A 255 -8.17 11.53 2.18
CA ASP A 255 -9.59 11.48 1.80
C ASP A 255 -9.90 12.22 0.49
N HIS A 256 -9.24 13.37 0.29
CA HIS A 256 -9.48 14.22 -0.87
C HIS A 256 -9.04 13.56 -2.17
N ASN A 257 -7.95 12.80 -2.17
CA ASN A 257 -7.53 11.98 -3.29
C ASN A 257 -6.60 10.86 -2.80
N PRO A 258 -7.13 9.64 -2.58
CA PRO A 258 -6.31 8.52 -2.11
C PRO A 258 -5.41 7.93 -3.20
N PHE A 259 -5.68 8.25 -4.48
CA PHE A 259 -4.94 7.74 -5.63
C PHE A 259 -4.31 8.88 -6.44
N PRO A 260 -3.46 9.74 -5.83
CA PRO A 260 -2.92 10.88 -6.54
C PRO A 260 -1.99 10.42 -7.67
N VAL A 261 -2.20 11.03 -8.84
CA VAL A 261 -1.21 11.07 -9.92
C VAL A 261 -0.58 12.45 -9.84
N ILE A 262 0.73 12.46 -9.64
CA ILE A 262 1.52 13.69 -9.48
C ILE A 262 2.23 14.02 -10.78
N THR A 263 2.52 15.30 -10.97
CA THR A 263 3.36 15.74 -12.09
C THR A 263 4.83 15.61 -11.66
N SER A 264 5.59 14.79 -12.37
CA SER A 264 7.03 14.66 -12.16
C SER A 264 7.78 15.94 -12.59
N PRO A 265 9.05 16.12 -12.18
CA PRO A 265 9.87 17.27 -12.59
C PRO A 265 10.00 17.45 -14.12
N TYR A 266 9.79 16.37 -14.89
CA TYR A 266 9.81 16.38 -16.35
C TYR A 266 8.45 16.73 -16.97
N ASN A 267 7.50 17.23 -16.17
CA ASN A 267 6.12 17.52 -16.57
C ASN A 267 5.36 16.30 -17.11
N GLN A 268 5.73 15.11 -16.63
CA GLN A 268 5.10 13.85 -16.98
C GLN A 268 4.26 13.33 -15.80
N PRO A 269 3.03 12.85 -16.04
CA PRO A 269 2.24 12.17 -15.03
C PRO A 269 2.99 10.98 -14.43
N ALA A 270 2.95 10.88 -13.11
CA ALA A 270 3.58 9.80 -12.36
C ALA A 270 2.64 9.33 -11.24
N ILE A 271 2.48 8.01 -11.16
CA ILE A 271 1.74 7.39 -10.07
C ILE A 271 2.46 7.59 -8.72
N TRP A 272 1.70 7.89 -7.67
CA TRP A 272 2.20 7.99 -6.30
C TRP A 272 1.73 6.86 -5.38
N ALA A 273 0.42 6.56 -5.37
CA ALA A 273 -0.15 5.65 -4.37
C ALA A 273 -0.27 4.19 -4.82
N LEU A 274 -0.53 3.92 -6.11
CA LEU A 274 -0.52 2.55 -6.62
C LEU A 274 0.90 2.10 -6.99
N PRO A 275 1.24 0.81 -6.84
CA PRO A 275 2.52 0.30 -7.29
C PRO A 275 2.65 0.44 -8.81
N ARG A 276 3.89 0.53 -9.32
CA ARG A 276 4.14 0.47 -10.76
C ARG A 276 4.14 -1.00 -11.19
N ILE A 277 3.12 -1.42 -11.92
CA ILE A 277 2.92 -2.82 -12.27
C ILE A 277 3.46 -3.07 -13.68
N ASN A 278 4.39 -4.01 -13.82
CA ASN A 278 4.73 -4.55 -15.13
C ASN A 278 3.88 -5.79 -15.40
N LEU A 279 2.74 -5.59 -16.08
CA LEU A 279 1.80 -6.66 -16.39
C LEU A 279 2.47 -7.81 -17.14
N SER A 280 3.39 -7.54 -18.06
CA SER A 280 4.08 -8.56 -18.85
C SER A 280 4.90 -9.56 -18.01
N THR A 281 5.36 -9.15 -16.82
CA THR A 281 6.16 -9.99 -15.93
C THR A 281 5.32 -10.76 -14.90
N LEU A 282 4.05 -10.40 -14.74
CA LEU A 282 3.19 -11.06 -13.76
C LEU A 282 2.56 -12.32 -14.37
N PRO A 283 2.62 -13.47 -13.67
CA PRO A 283 1.99 -14.69 -14.12
C PRO A 283 0.46 -14.53 -14.17
N TRP A 284 -0.15 -15.17 -15.16
CA TRP A 284 -1.60 -15.31 -15.23
C TRP A 284 -2.12 -16.18 -14.09
N VAL A 285 -3.23 -15.78 -13.51
CA VAL A 285 -4.01 -16.63 -12.63
C VAL A 285 -4.81 -17.57 -13.52
N ASN A 286 -4.42 -18.83 -13.55
CA ASN A 286 -5.12 -19.89 -14.26
C ASN A 286 -5.58 -20.91 -13.22
N SER A 287 -6.87 -20.94 -12.94
CA SER A 287 -7.45 -21.95 -12.06
C SER A 287 -8.49 -22.75 -12.83
N SER A 288 -8.38 -24.08 -12.74
CA SER A 288 -9.41 -24.99 -13.25
C SER A 288 -10.69 -24.94 -12.41
N ASN A 289 -10.58 -24.44 -11.17
CA ASN A 289 -11.71 -24.16 -10.29
C ASN A 289 -11.63 -22.70 -9.80
N PRO A 290 -12.41 -21.74 -10.34
CA PRO A 290 -12.38 -20.36 -9.90
C PRO A 290 -13.11 -20.11 -8.57
N ASP A 291 -13.74 -21.12 -7.96
CA ASP A 291 -14.57 -20.94 -6.74
C ASP A 291 -13.81 -20.27 -5.58
N TRP A 292 -12.49 -20.47 -5.46
CA TRP A 292 -11.68 -19.82 -4.44
C TRP A 292 -11.65 -18.28 -4.56
N LEU A 293 -11.99 -17.73 -5.73
CA LEU A 293 -12.14 -16.28 -5.91
C LEU A 293 -13.31 -15.74 -5.08
N GLU A 294 -14.34 -16.56 -4.82
CA GLU A 294 -15.48 -16.17 -3.97
C GLU A 294 -15.05 -15.99 -2.50
N ASP A 295 -13.93 -16.60 -2.08
CA ASP A 295 -13.38 -16.48 -0.72
C ASP A 295 -12.38 -15.31 -0.57
N VAL A 296 -12.07 -14.58 -1.64
CA VAL A 296 -11.10 -13.47 -1.61
C VAL A 296 -11.53 -12.36 -0.64
N ASP A 297 -12.85 -12.14 -0.53
CA ASP A 297 -13.46 -11.15 0.35
C ASP A 297 -13.07 -11.34 1.82
N ASP A 298 -12.98 -12.59 2.28
CA ASP A 298 -12.61 -12.90 3.67
C ASP A 298 -11.16 -12.53 4.00
N GLN A 299 -10.28 -12.42 2.98
CA GLN A 299 -8.86 -12.14 3.16
C GLN A 299 -8.51 -10.66 2.95
N VAL A 300 -9.37 -9.89 2.28
CA VAL A 300 -9.08 -8.47 1.96
C VAL A 300 -9.70 -7.47 2.91
N TYR A 301 -10.78 -7.82 3.60
CA TYR A 301 -11.46 -6.89 4.51
C TYR A 301 -10.92 -6.96 5.93
N SER A 302 -10.79 -5.80 6.58
CA SER A 302 -10.54 -5.75 8.02
C SER A 302 -11.78 -6.19 8.81
N GLY A 303 -11.62 -6.53 10.09
CA GLY A 303 -12.74 -6.90 10.95
C GLY A 303 -13.79 -5.79 11.07
N ARG A 304 -13.35 -4.52 11.01
CA ARG A 304 -14.24 -3.35 10.94
C ARG A 304 -15.04 -3.36 9.62
N GLU A 305 -14.37 -3.54 8.50
CA GLU A 305 -14.99 -3.57 7.17
C GLU A 305 -15.99 -4.74 7.06
N LYS A 306 -15.62 -5.94 7.54
CA LYS A 306 -16.52 -7.10 7.63
C LYS A 306 -17.77 -6.80 8.46
N HIS A 307 -17.61 -6.13 9.61
CA HIS A 307 -18.74 -5.73 10.45
C HIS A 307 -19.67 -4.72 9.73
N MET A 308 -19.10 -3.75 9.00
CA MET A 308 -19.87 -2.79 8.19
C MET A 308 -20.67 -3.49 7.09
N LEU A 309 -20.06 -4.44 6.37
CA LEU A 309 -20.72 -5.24 5.34
C LEU A 309 -21.89 -6.08 5.91
N ARG A 310 -21.67 -6.77 7.04
CA ARG A 310 -22.69 -7.61 7.69
C ARG A 310 -23.91 -6.82 8.16
N ASN A 311 -23.68 -5.65 8.75
CA ASN A 311 -24.75 -4.85 9.34
C ASN A 311 -25.47 -3.95 8.33
N LYS A 312 -25.04 -3.93 7.06
CA LYS A 312 -25.56 -3.03 6.01
C LYS A 312 -25.68 -1.60 6.51
N ASP A 313 -24.65 -1.12 7.21
CA ASP A 313 -24.69 0.22 7.78
C ASP A 313 -24.76 1.24 6.63
N GLU A 314 -25.95 1.82 6.42
CA GLU A 314 -26.26 2.65 5.26
C GLU A 314 -25.63 4.04 5.34
N SER A 315 -24.90 4.37 6.42
CA SER A 315 -24.19 5.65 6.54
C SER A 315 -22.92 5.69 5.68
N THR A 316 -23.01 5.39 4.38
CA THR A 316 -21.90 5.28 3.43
C THR A 316 -21.53 6.63 2.78
N ASN A 317 -21.90 7.74 3.43
CA ASN A 317 -21.67 9.08 2.91
C ASN A 317 -20.29 9.64 3.28
N ASP A 318 -19.53 8.93 4.12
CA ASP A 318 -18.16 9.30 4.48
C ASP A 318 -17.12 8.59 3.58
N PHE A 319 -15.88 9.04 3.68
CA PHE A 319 -14.78 8.50 2.88
C PHE A 319 -14.49 7.01 3.17
N PRO A 320 -14.38 6.55 4.44
CA PRO A 320 -14.18 5.13 4.74
C PRO A 320 -15.26 4.22 4.16
N GLY A 321 -16.53 4.60 4.25
CA GLY A 321 -17.63 3.84 3.67
C GLY A 321 -17.56 3.78 2.14
N ALA A 322 -17.28 4.92 1.49
CA ALA A 322 -17.12 4.96 0.03
C ALA A 322 -15.91 4.14 -0.45
N LEU A 323 -14.81 4.14 0.30
CA LEU A 323 -13.62 3.34 -0.01
C LEU A 323 -13.92 1.83 0.13
N LEU A 324 -14.65 1.43 1.17
CA LEU A 324 -15.11 0.04 1.33
C LEU A 324 -16.01 -0.39 0.16
N GLN A 325 -16.91 0.47 -0.29
CA GLN A 325 -17.75 0.20 -1.47
C GLN A 325 -16.88 0.00 -2.73
N LEU A 326 -15.92 0.89 -2.98
CA LEU A 326 -14.99 0.75 -4.11
C LEU A 326 -14.23 -0.59 -4.04
N LYS A 327 -13.71 -0.95 -2.85
CA LYS A 327 -13.01 -2.22 -2.63
C LYS A 327 -13.92 -3.41 -2.96
N SER A 328 -15.18 -3.36 -2.52
CA SER A 328 -16.17 -4.42 -2.73
C SER A 328 -16.53 -4.58 -4.19
N THR A 329 -16.89 -3.49 -4.87
CA THR A 329 -17.18 -3.50 -6.30
C THR A 329 -15.98 -3.97 -7.13
N LEU A 330 -14.76 -3.59 -6.77
CA LEU A 330 -13.55 -4.06 -7.45
C LEU A 330 -13.33 -5.58 -7.27
N ALA A 331 -13.50 -6.09 -6.04
CA ALA A 331 -13.41 -7.52 -5.77
C ALA A 331 -14.48 -8.29 -6.56
N GLU A 332 -15.74 -7.84 -6.55
CA GLU A 332 -16.81 -8.45 -7.35
C GLU A 332 -16.50 -8.45 -8.85
N ILE A 333 -15.96 -7.36 -9.40
CA ILE A 333 -15.53 -7.29 -10.81
C ILE A 333 -14.46 -8.35 -11.10
N MET A 334 -13.49 -8.52 -10.20
CA MET A 334 -12.43 -9.52 -10.33
C MET A 334 -12.95 -10.96 -10.22
N VAL A 335 -13.96 -11.21 -9.38
CA VAL A 335 -14.59 -12.54 -9.26
C VAL A 335 -15.36 -12.89 -10.54
N HIS A 336 -16.07 -11.93 -11.14
CA HIS A 336 -16.96 -12.19 -12.28
C HIS A 336 -16.28 -12.15 -13.66
N MET A 337 -14.98 -11.91 -13.73
CA MET A 337 -14.30 -11.70 -15.02
C MET A 337 -14.01 -12.97 -15.83
N ASP A 338 -14.14 -14.13 -15.20
CA ASP A 338 -14.19 -15.43 -15.86
C ASP A 338 -15.53 -15.63 -16.59
N LYS A 339 -16.62 -15.11 -16.01
CA LYS A 339 -18.00 -15.18 -16.51
C LYS A 339 -18.30 -14.10 -17.54
N THR A 340 -17.75 -12.89 -17.40
CA THR A 340 -17.92 -11.79 -18.37
C THR A 340 -16.62 -11.07 -18.70
N LYS A 341 -16.46 -10.69 -19.97
CA LYS A 341 -15.34 -9.86 -20.43
C LYS A 341 -15.66 -8.37 -20.47
N LEU A 342 -16.90 -7.99 -20.20
CA LEU A 342 -17.36 -6.60 -20.25
C LEU A 342 -18.26 -6.30 -19.05
N CYS A 343 -17.88 -5.29 -18.26
CA CYS A 343 -18.71 -4.75 -17.19
C CYS A 343 -18.73 -3.22 -17.23
N GLY A 344 -19.73 -2.62 -16.57
CA GLY A 344 -19.84 -1.17 -16.49
C GLY A 344 -20.14 -0.68 -15.10
N VAL A 345 -19.60 0.49 -14.78
CA VAL A 345 -19.82 1.21 -13.53
C VAL A 345 -20.83 2.32 -13.77
N PHE A 346 -21.94 2.27 -13.03
CA PHE A 346 -23.08 3.15 -13.17
C PHE A 346 -23.33 3.94 -11.89
N VAL A 347 -23.48 5.25 -11.99
CA VAL A 347 -23.87 6.10 -10.86
C VAL A 347 -25.34 5.90 -10.56
N LYS A 348 -25.66 5.59 -9.31
CA LYS A 348 -27.03 5.37 -8.82
C LYS A 348 -27.86 6.66 -8.92
N GLY A 349 -28.98 6.59 -9.64
CA GLY A 349 -30.03 7.61 -9.68
C GLY A 349 -31.09 7.42 -8.58
N ALA A 350 -32.13 8.27 -8.54
CA ALA A 350 -33.24 8.06 -7.60
C ALA A 350 -34.11 6.86 -8.04
N THR A 351 -34.15 6.59 -9.35
CA THR A 351 -34.75 5.39 -9.94
C THR A 351 -33.74 4.61 -10.78
N MET A 352 -34.01 3.31 -11.05
CA MET A 352 -33.14 2.50 -11.92
C MET A 352 -33.01 3.08 -13.34
N SER A 353 -34.07 3.71 -13.86
CA SER A 353 -34.05 4.39 -15.15
C SER A 353 -33.19 5.66 -15.18
N GLU A 354 -32.85 6.19 -14.00
CA GLU A 354 -31.97 7.35 -13.84
C GLU A 354 -30.52 6.96 -13.59
N ASN A 355 -30.20 5.67 -13.52
CA ASN A 355 -28.81 5.23 -13.38
C ASN A 355 -28.00 5.70 -14.59
N VAL A 356 -26.83 6.27 -14.31
CA VAL A 356 -25.96 6.90 -15.30
C VAL A 356 -24.75 6.02 -15.52
N GLY A 357 -24.62 5.41 -16.69
CA GLY A 357 -23.41 4.68 -17.06
C GLY A 357 -22.25 5.64 -17.28
N ASP A 358 -21.09 5.38 -16.67
CA ASP A 358 -19.92 6.28 -16.79
C ASP A 358 -18.65 5.58 -17.28
N LEU A 359 -18.32 4.39 -16.75
CA LEU A 359 -17.12 3.65 -17.15
C LEU A 359 -17.49 2.28 -17.70
N LEU A 360 -16.84 1.87 -18.78
CA LEU A 360 -16.82 0.49 -19.26
C LEU A 360 -15.45 -0.11 -18.97
N LEU A 361 -15.43 -1.33 -18.43
CA LEU A 361 -14.23 -2.10 -18.20
C LEU A 361 -14.27 -3.35 -19.08
N VAL A 362 -13.18 -3.55 -19.82
CA VAL A 362 -12.94 -4.73 -20.65
C VAL A 362 -11.88 -5.58 -19.96
N SER A 363 -12.24 -6.80 -19.60
CA SER A 363 -11.36 -7.70 -18.87
C SER A 363 -10.45 -8.48 -19.81
N ASN A 364 -9.14 -8.49 -19.55
CA ASN A 364 -8.23 -9.45 -20.16
C ASN A 364 -8.21 -10.73 -19.30
N GLY A 365 -7.72 -10.59 -18.07
CA GLY A 365 -7.49 -11.69 -17.13
C GLY A 365 -6.93 -11.20 -15.79
N LEU A 366 -6.86 -12.11 -14.81
CA LEU A 366 -6.20 -11.83 -13.52
C LEU A 366 -4.72 -12.19 -13.60
N ARG A 367 -3.89 -11.36 -12.98
CA ARG A 367 -2.48 -11.65 -12.78
C ARG A 367 -2.17 -11.69 -11.29
N HIS A 368 -1.19 -12.51 -10.92
CA HIS A 368 -0.72 -12.59 -9.53
C HIS A 368 0.54 -11.76 -9.36
N SER A 369 0.46 -10.72 -8.54
CA SER A 369 1.63 -9.92 -8.15
C SER A 369 2.37 -10.62 -7.02
N ARG A 370 3.52 -11.23 -7.36
CA ARG A 370 4.37 -11.93 -6.38
C ARG A 370 4.92 -10.99 -5.30
N GLU A 371 5.20 -9.74 -5.66
CA GLU A 371 5.78 -8.75 -4.75
C GLU A 371 4.79 -8.33 -3.66
N THR A 372 3.52 -8.20 -4.01
CA THR A 372 2.46 -7.79 -3.08
C THR A 372 1.60 -8.95 -2.60
N SER A 373 1.89 -10.18 -3.04
CA SER A 373 1.05 -11.38 -2.85
C SER A 373 -0.44 -11.09 -3.04
N SER A 374 -0.78 -10.39 -4.13
CA SER A 374 -2.13 -9.87 -4.38
C SER A 374 -2.54 -10.05 -5.84
N LEU A 375 -3.84 -10.04 -6.10
CA LEU A 375 -4.42 -10.11 -7.43
C LEU A 375 -4.37 -8.76 -8.13
N VAL A 376 -4.16 -8.79 -9.43
CA VAL A 376 -4.15 -7.61 -10.30
C VAL A 376 -5.09 -7.86 -11.46
N PHE A 377 -6.04 -6.95 -11.65
CA PHE A 377 -6.89 -6.91 -12.82
C PHE A 377 -6.09 -6.32 -13.99
N ASP A 378 -5.92 -7.10 -15.05
CA ASP A 378 -5.40 -6.66 -16.35
C ASP A 378 -6.58 -6.45 -17.30
N GLY A 379 -6.73 -5.23 -17.81
CA GLY A 379 -7.82 -4.90 -18.72
C GLY A 379 -7.74 -3.49 -19.26
N TRP A 380 -8.84 -3.00 -19.78
CA TRP A 380 -8.95 -1.67 -20.36
C TRP A 380 -10.18 -0.93 -19.83
N VAL A 381 -10.07 0.39 -19.73
CA VAL A 381 -11.19 1.29 -19.45
C VAL A 381 -11.59 2.04 -20.71
N ILE A 382 -12.90 2.30 -20.85
CA ILE A 382 -13.45 3.20 -21.86
C ILE A 382 -14.45 4.14 -21.16
N SER A 383 -14.18 5.44 -21.19
CA SER A 383 -14.96 6.47 -20.48
C SER A 383 -15.90 7.28 -21.37
N ASP A 384 -15.73 7.24 -22.69
CA ASP A 384 -16.42 8.15 -23.63
C ASP A 384 -17.68 7.53 -24.29
N VAL A 385 -18.15 6.35 -23.84
CA VAL A 385 -19.16 5.56 -24.58
C VAL A 385 -20.58 5.72 -24.06
N LEU A 386 -20.75 5.84 -22.75
CA LEU A 386 -22.04 5.56 -22.12
C LEU A 386 -23.08 6.69 -22.27
N GLY A 387 -22.66 7.86 -22.75
CA GLY A 387 -23.55 8.97 -23.12
C GLY A 387 -24.06 8.93 -24.57
N LEU A 388 -23.57 8.02 -25.42
CA LEU A 388 -23.93 7.96 -26.84
C LEU A 388 -25.19 7.11 -27.05
N ARG A 389 -26.20 7.69 -27.68
CA ARG A 389 -27.40 6.98 -28.17
C ARG A 389 -27.35 6.82 -29.69
N PRO A 390 -27.70 5.64 -30.25
CA PRO A 390 -28.11 4.42 -29.56
C PRO A 390 -26.93 3.70 -28.91
N SER A 391 -27.20 3.07 -27.76
CA SER A 391 -26.26 2.20 -27.05
C SER A 391 -25.88 1.01 -27.95
N PRO A 392 -24.58 0.69 -28.14
CA PRO A 392 -24.17 -0.50 -28.88
C PRO A 392 -24.83 -1.78 -28.32
N PRO A 393 -25.13 -2.80 -29.16
CA PRO A 393 -25.74 -4.05 -28.70
C PRO A 393 -24.98 -4.74 -27.55
N ALA A 394 -23.67 -4.55 -27.50
CA ALA A 394 -22.79 -5.00 -26.41
C ALA A 394 -23.24 -4.54 -25.01
N LEU A 395 -23.93 -3.40 -24.91
CA LEU A 395 -24.41 -2.85 -23.64
C LEU A 395 -25.63 -3.59 -23.08
N LEU A 396 -26.28 -4.46 -23.87
CA LEU A 396 -27.42 -5.28 -23.42
C LEU A 396 -27.00 -6.54 -22.64
N GLN A 397 -25.74 -6.98 -22.77
CA GLN A 397 -25.19 -8.16 -22.09
C GLN A 397 -24.18 -7.78 -21.00
N LEU A 398 -24.11 -6.49 -20.66
CA LEU A 398 -23.18 -5.92 -19.71
C LEU A 398 -23.59 -6.25 -18.27
N ILE A 399 -22.65 -6.75 -17.45
CA ILE A 399 -22.84 -6.71 -16.00
C ILE A 399 -22.68 -5.26 -15.53
N SER A 400 -23.73 -4.71 -14.93
CA SER A 400 -23.79 -3.34 -14.45
C SER A 400 -23.61 -3.30 -12.93
N TYR A 401 -22.57 -2.62 -12.48
CA TYR A 401 -22.34 -2.32 -11.07
C TYR A 401 -22.85 -0.92 -10.78
N THR A 402 -23.95 -0.84 -10.01
CA THR A 402 -24.56 0.43 -9.62
C THR A 402 -23.93 0.92 -8.32
N VAL A 403 -23.22 2.05 -8.38
CA VAL A 403 -22.38 2.59 -7.32
C VAL A 403 -22.94 3.89 -6.76
N THR A 404 -22.62 4.21 -5.50
CA THR A 404 -23.00 5.51 -4.92
C THR A 404 -22.22 6.66 -5.57
N ARG A 405 -22.66 7.92 -5.40
CA ARG A 405 -21.92 9.07 -5.94
C ARG A 405 -20.52 9.19 -5.33
N ASN A 406 -20.36 8.89 -4.04
CA ASN A 406 -19.06 8.97 -3.37
C ASN A 406 -18.10 7.87 -3.85
N GLU A 407 -18.61 6.65 -3.98
CA GLU A 407 -17.85 5.54 -4.58
C GLU A 407 -17.45 5.86 -6.02
N HIS A 408 -18.37 6.40 -6.83
CA HIS A 408 -18.10 6.83 -8.19
C HIS A 408 -16.97 7.86 -8.27
N ILE A 409 -16.93 8.84 -7.37
CA ILE A 409 -15.81 9.80 -7.31
C ILE A 409 -14.47 9.08 -7.06
N LEU A 410 -14.46 8.01 -6.25
CA LEU A 410 -13.25 7.21 -6.04
C LEU A 410 -12.87 6.40 -7.29
N TRP A 411 -13.84 5.85 -8.02
CA TRP A 411 -13.61 5.28 -9.36
C TRP A 411 -12.95 6.30 -10.30
N LYS A 412 -13.44 7.55 -10.34
CA LYS A 412 -12.82 8.61 -11.16
C LYS A 412 -11.39 8.91 -10.75
N LYS A 413 -11.05 8.80 -9.47
CA LYS A 413 -9.70 9.05 -8.94
C LYS A 413 -8.74 7.88 -9.16
N ILE A 414 -9.20 6.64 -9.03
CA ILE A 414 -8.35 5.45 -9.17
C ILE A 414 -8.00 5.15 -10.63
N ILE A 415 -8.88 5.46 -11.59
CA ILE A 415 -8.66 5.11 -13.00
C ILE A 415 -7.40 5.76 -13.60
N PRO A 416 -7.14 7.08 -13.45
CA PRO A 416 -5.86 7.67 -13.86
C PRO A 416 -4.65 6.99 -13.24
N ALA A 417 -4.74 6.66 -11.95
CA ALA A 417 -3.69 5.97 -11.24
C ALA A 417 -3.45 4.56 -11.79
N ALA A 418 -4.51 3.85 -12.16
CA ALA A 418 -4.45 2.52 -12.76
C ALA A 418 -3.83 2.53 -14.16
N VAL A 419 -4.09 3.57 -14.97
CA VAL A 419 -3.43 3.78 -16.27
C VAL A 419 -1.93 4.00 -16.09
N GLU A 420 -1.56 4.96 -15.23
CA GLU A 420 -0.15 5.28 -14.99
C GLU A 420 0.61 4.16 -14.28
N SER A 421 -0.08 3.30 -13.53
CA SER A 421 0.51 2.14 -12.87
C SER A 421 1.09 1.14 -13.87
N CYS A 422 0.40 0.87 -14.99
CA CYS A 422 0.83 -0.11 -15.99
C CYS A 422 1.46 0.47 -17.26
N ARG A 423 1.50 1.80 -17.41
CA ARG A 423 2.09 2.45 -18.59
C ARG A 423 3.59 2.16 -18.70
N ARG A 424 4.01 1.61 -19.83
CA ARG A 424 5.43 1.29 -20.12
C ARG A 424 5.85 1.55 -21.56
N GLY A 425 4.95 1.33 -22.53
CA GLY A 425 5.27 1.35 -23.97
C GLY A 425 5.04 2.69 -24.67
N TRP A 426 4.51 3.69 -23.96
CA TRP A 426 4.15 4.98 -24.55
C TRP A 426 4.31 6.15 -23.57
N GLU A 427 4.44 7.34 -24.15
CA GLU A 427 4.63 8.61 -23.44
C GLU A 427 3.45 9.54 -23.67
N HIS A 428 3.22 10.45 -22.72
CA HIS A 428 2.21 11.49 -22.89
C HIS A 428 2.69 12.52 -23.91
N ASP A 429 1.77 12.90 -24.80
CA ASP A 429 2.02 13.90 -25.83
C ASP A 429 2.27 15.29 -25.24
N LEU A 430 2.86 16.17 -26.06
CA LEU A 430 3.09 17.56 -25.66
C LEU A 430 1.80 18.33 -25.34
N SER A 431 0.68 17.89 -25.92
CA SER A 431 -0.67 18.43 -25.73
C SER A 431 -1.49 17.63 -24.71
N CYS A 432 -0.86 16.80 -23.88
CA CYS A 432 -1.58 16.02 -22.88
C CYS A 432 -2.31 16.94 -21.89
N ALA A 433 -3.61 16.67 -21.69
CA ALA A 433 -4.48 17.44 -20.81
C ALA A 433 -3.99 17.49 -19.35
N TYR A 434 -3.17 16.52 -18.92
CA TYR A 434 -2.57 16.52 -17.59
C TYR A 434 -1.52 17.60 -17.35
N ARG A 435 -1.09 18.30 -18.40
CA ARG A 435 -0.15 19.43 -18.28
C ARG A 435 -0.84 20.69 -17.76
N ASP A 436 -2.09 20.88 -18.15
CA ASP A 436 -2.88 22.06 -17.79
C ASP A 436 -3.76 21.80 -16.55
N THR A 437 -4.00 20.53 -16.21
CA THR A 437 -4.91 20.15 -15.13
C THR A 437 -4.41 18.90 -14.43
N GLN A 438 -4.40 18.90 -13.09
CA GLN A 438 -4.01 17.73 -12.31
C GLN A 438 -5.06 16.61 -12.46
N ALA A 439 -4.60 15.36 -12.57
CA ALA A 439 -5.48 14.21 -12.64
C ALA A 439 -6.27 13.98 -11.31
N PRO A 440 -7.52 13.48 -11.37
CA PRO A 440 -8.31 13.19 -12.58
C PRO A 440 -8.74 14.46 -13.31
N LEU A 441 -8.90 14.39 -14.64
CA LEU A 441 -9.40 15.53 -15.44
C LEU A 441 -10.81 15.96 -15.04
N SER A 442 -11.62 15.00 -14.59
CA SER A 442 -12.97 15.26 -14.09
C SER A 442 -13.42 14.15 -13.15
N ILE A 443 -14.24 14.54 -12.18
CA ILE A 443 -15.00 13.63 -11.30
C ILE A 443 -16.50 13.62 -11.66
N GLU A 444 -16.90 14.38 -12.69
CA GLU A 444 -18.29 14.43 -13.13
C GLU A 444 -18.67 13.20 -13.97
N PRO A 445 -19.93 12.72 -13.88
CA PRO A 445 -20.43 11.67 -14.76
C PRO A 445 -20.38 12.10 -16.24
N TYR A 446 -20.18 11.13 -17.14
CA TYR A 446 -19.99 11.27 -18.58
C TYR A 446 -18.74 12.02 -19.06
N VAL A 447 -17.90 12.52 -18.15
CA VAL A 447 -16.67 13.25 -18.52
C VAL A 447 -15.48 12.38 -18.18
N SER A 448 -14.62 12.06 -19.15
CA SER A 448 -13.45 11.22 -18.91
C SER A 448 -12.58 11.72 -17.75
N PRO A 449 -12.17 10.84 -16.80
CA PRO A 449 -11.18 11.21 -15.78
C PRO A 449 -9.74 11.18 -16.33
N ILE A 450 -9.53 10.64 -17.54
CA ILE A 450 -8.22 10.38 -18.12
C ILE A 450 -7.95 11.16 -19.41
N CYS A 451 -6.67 11.42 -19.67
CA CYS A 451 -6.22 11.97 -20.94
C CYS A 451 -6.36 10.94 -22.08
N LYS A 452 -6.30 11.41 -23.32
CA LYS A 452 -6.45 10.57 -24.51
C LYS A 452 -5.16 9.88 -24.99
N CYS A 453 -4.01 10.18 -24.38
CA CYS A 453 -2.71 9.68 -24.87
C CYS A 453 -2.59 8.15 -24.87
N GLY A 454 -3.34 7.47 -23.99
CA GLY A 454 -3.36 6.01 -23.90
C GLY A 454 -4.46 5.33 -24.76
N GLU A 455 -5.28 6.08 -25.50
CA GLU A 455 -6.32 5.48 -26.36
C GLU A 455 -5.70 4.62 -27.47
N GLY A 456 -6.13 3.37 -27.57
CA GLY A 456 -5.66 2.43 -28.59
C GLY A 456 -4.20 1.99 -28.44
N LYS A 457 -3.59 2.21 -27.26
CA LYS A 457 -2.25 1.74 -26.91
C LYS A 457 -2.32 0.44 -26.11
N ASP A 458 -1.31 -0.41 -26.26
CA ASP A 458 -1.17 -1.68 -25.53
C ASP A 458 -2.44 -2.58 -25.69
N VAL A 459 -2.93 -2.72 -26.92
CA VAL A 459 -4.18 -3.43 -27.28
C VAL A 459 -3.93 -4.78 -27.98
N GLU A 460 -2.71 -5.30 -27.94
CA GLU A 460 -2.33 -6.57 -28.60
C GLU A 460 -3.14 -7.74 -28.05
N ASP A 461 -3.40 -7.74 -26.74
CA ASP A 461 -4.17 -8.76 -26.03
C ASP A 461 -5.68 -8.42 -25.94
N PHE A 462 -6.15 -7.39 -26.65
CA PHE A 462 -7.54 -6.94 -26.52
C PHE A 462 -8.52 -8.01 -27.04
N PRO A 463 -9.63 -8.33 -26.31
CA PRO A 463 -10.52 -9.43 -26.65
C PRO A 463 -11.11 -9.32 -28.06
N GLN A 464 -10.99 -10.38 -28.86
CA GLN A 464 -11.48 -10.45 -30.26
C GLN A 464 -13.00 -10.62 -30.40
N ASP A 465 -13.76 -10.45 -29.32
CA ASP A 465 -15.22 -10.53 -29.31
C ASP A 465 -15.83 -9.40 -30.17
N SER A 466 -16.72 -9.75 -31.10
CA SER A 466 -17.35 -8.81 -32.03
C SER A 466 -18.15 -7.70 -31.36
N MET A 467 -18.62 -7.91 -30.13
CA MET A 467 -19.32 -6.91 -29.32
C MET A 467 -18.36 -5.92 -28.66
N ILE A 468 -17.12 -6.32 -28.37
CA ILE A 468 -16.13 -5.53 -27.63
C ILE A 468 -15.15 -4.82 -28.57
N GLN A 469 -14.79 -5.47 -29.69
CA GLN A 469 -13.88 -4.96 -30.71
C GLN A 469 -14.16 -3.52 -31.19
N PRO A 470 -15.42 -3.05 -31.33
CA PRO A 470 -15.69 -1.66 -31.71
C PRO A 470 -15.10 -0.60 -30.75
N PHE A 471 -14.71 -0.99 -29.53
CA PHE A 471 -14.15 -0.08 -28.54
C PHE A 471 -12.62 -0.01 -28.53
N ILE A 472 -11.92 -0.86 -29.28
CA ILE A 472 -10.45 -1.02 -29.20
C ILE A 472 -9.68 0.29 -29.37
N THR A 473 -10.11 1.16 -30.28
CA THR A 473 -9.42 2.43 -30.58
C THR A 473 -9.57 3.48 -29.48
N ARG A 474 -10.50 3.26 -28.54
CA ARG A 474 -10.84 4.16 -27.43
C ARG A 474 -10.50 3.54 -26.07
N ALA A 475 -10.01 2.31 -26.08
CA ALA A 475 -9.63 1.57 -24.90
C ALA A 475 -8.27 2.08 -24.40
N THR A 476 -8.15 2.29 -23.10
CA THR A 476 -6.88 2.59 -22.43
C THR A 476 -6.60 1.51 -21.40
N ARG A 477 -5.41 0.88 -21.48
CA ARG A 477 -5.05 -0.23 -20.58
C ARG A 477 -4.91 0.27 -19.13
N ILE A 478 -5.40 -0.53 -18.19
CA ILE A 478 -5.34 -0.27 -16.75
C ILE A 478 -4.85 -1.50 -16.01
N ALA A 479 -4.15 -1.28 -14.90
CA ALA A 479 -3.90 -2.29 -13.88
C ALA A 479 -4.52 -1.86 -12.56
N LEU A 480 -5.47 -2.64 -12.05
CA LEU A 480 -6.08 -2.42 -10.74
C LEU A 480 -5.62 -3.53 -9.79
N PRO A 481 -4.73 -3.25 -8.82
CA PRO A 481 -4.45 -4.22 -7.77
C PRO A 481 -5.67 -4.34 -6.85
N LEU A 482 -5.89 -5.54 -6.33
CA LEU A 482 -6.88 -5.78 -5.30
C LEU A 482 -6.51 -4.98 -4.04
N LEU A 483 -7.49 -4.27 -3.51
CA LEU A 483 -7.30 -3.32 -2.41
C LEU A 483 -7.59 -4.01 -1.07
N SER A 484 -6.55 -4.53 -0.42
CA SER A 484 -6.66 -5.16 0.90
C SER A 484 -6.54 -4.16 2.05
N ALA A 485 -7.13 -4.53 3.18
CA ALA A 485 -6.85 -3.91 4.46
C ALA A 485 -5.39 -4.15 4.87
N VAL A 486 -4.85 -3.20 5.62
CA VAL A 486 -3.46 -3.23 6.05
C VAL A 486 -3.41 -3.68 7.50
N SER A 487 -2.84 -4.85 7.77
CA SER A 487 -2.92 -5.54 9.07
C SER A 487 -2.30 -4.80 10.25
N TYR A 488 -1.36 -3.88 10.00
CA TYR A 488 -0.80 -3.01 11.04
C TYR A 488 -1.63 -1.72 11.27
N VAL A 489 -2.59 -1.42 10.40
CA VAL A 489 -3.52 -0.28 10.53
C VAL A 489 -4.82 -0.73 11.19
N GLU A 490 -5.34 -1.88 10.80
CA GLU A 490 -6.58 -2.45 11.33
C GLU A 490 -6.44 -3.96 11.56
N ALA A 491 -7.13 -4.48 12.57
CA ALA A 491 -7.21 -5.92 12.81
C ALA A 491 -7.99 -6.61 11.69
N MET A 492 -7.45 -7.70 11.14
CA MET A 492 -8.12 -8.48 10.10
C MET A 492 -9.28 -9.31 10.66
N ASP A 493 -9.03 -10.05 11.74
CA ASP A 493 -10.04 -10.85 12.46
C ASP A 493 -9.86 -10.65 13.98
N PRO A 494 -10.33 -9.51 14.53
CA PRO A 494 -10.27 -9.31 15.97
C PRO A 494 -11.14 -10.37 16.67
N PRO A 495 -10.67 -11.00 17.76
CA PRO A 495 -11.50 -11.94 18.52
C PRO A 495 -12.77 -11.22 18.99
N GLU A 496 -13.92 -11.88 18.82
CA GLU A 496 -15.18 -11.37 19.37
C GLU A 496 -15.02 -11.21 20.88
N LEU A 497 -14.89 -9.97 21.34
CA LEU A 497 -15.00 -9.66 22.76
C LEU A 497 -16.43 -10.00 23.14
N SER A 498 -16.61 -11.16 23.75
CA SER A 498 -17.85 -11.51 24.44
C SER A 498 -18.08 -10.42 25.49
N CYS A 499 -19.00 -9.50 25.18
CA CYS A 499 -19.53 -8.60 26.18
C CYS A 499 -20.24 -9.45 27.24
N SER A 500 -19.55 -9.70 28.35
CA SER A 500 -20.14 -10.16 29.61
C SER A 500 -20.87 -9.02 30.31
#